data_AF-A0A956K0E1-F1
#
_entry.id   AF-A0A956K0E1-F1
#
_cell.length_a   1.000
_cell.length_b   1.000
_cell.length_c   1.000
_cell.angle_alpha   90.00
_cell.angle_beta   90.00
_cell.angle_gamma   90.00
#
_symmetry.space_group_name_H-M   'P 1'
#
loop_
_entity.id
_entity.type
_entity.pdbx_description
1 polymer ?
#
loop_
_entity_poly.entity_id
_entity_poly.type
_entity_poly.pdbx_seq_one_letter_code
_entity_poly.pdbx_strand_id
1 'polypeptide(L)'
;QTATMNDPVVDVETWPDDLDALGNYEVARMAACMTAARYSPSAPAVMMVRRIAAFREHACACEDAACASRVWTVFRDFVHTLERSSTPVSEAQRQTLRTDSEALGRCVRAQQNAQLMLDLRGLRAAACACADPACAADVQDSLDRWVETVRDIKTDDPGQKDVATELANELLACLARARGDD
;
A
#
# COMPACT_ATOMS: atom_id res chain seq x y z
N GLN A 1 -3.31 48.50 12.89
CA GLN A 1 -4.69 47.99 12.74
C GLN A 1 -4.66 46.53 13.18
N THR A 2 -5.46 46.17 14.18
CA THR A 2 -5.51 44.81 14.72
C THR A 2 -6.44 44.00 13.82
N ALA A 3 -5.91 43.01 13.11
CA ALA A 3 -6.72 42.10 12.31
C ALA A 3 -7.71 41.36 13.21
N THR A 4 -8.96 41.22 12.76
CA THR A 4 -10.02 40.55 13.52
C THR A 4 -10.32 39.17 12.91
N MET A 5 -10.90 38.26 13.70
CA MET A 5 -11.24 36.89 13.25
C MET A 5 -12.22 36.82 12.07
N ASN A 6 -12.77 37.95 11.61
CA ASN A 6 -13.74 38.02 10.52
C ASN A 6 -13.17 38.64 9.24
N ASP A 7 -11.87 38.98 9.20
CA ASP A 7 -11.26 39.47 7.97
C ASP A 7 -11.16 38.33 6.93
N PRO A 8 -11.59 38.54 5.68
CA PRO A 8 -11.51 37.52 4.65
C PRO A 8 -10.05 37.13 4.42
N VAL A 9 -9.77 35.82 4.48
CA VAL A 9 -8.43 35.26 4.26
C VAL A 9 -8.09 35.40 2.77
N VAL A 10 -7.60 36.57 2.36
CA VAL A 10 -7.24 36.85 0.96
C VAL A 10 -5.74 36.83 0.69
N ASP A 11 -4.90 36.88 1.73
CA ASP A 11 -3.43 36.74 1.64
C ASP A 11 -2.99 35.47 2.36
N VAL A 12 -3.10 34.33 1.68
CA VAL A 12 -2.44 33.10 2.11
C VAL A 12 -0.99 33.19 1.64
N GLU A 13 -0.08 33.66 2.51
CA GLU A 13 1.35 33.40 2.30
C GLU A 13 1.53 31.88 2.21
N THR A 14 1.88 31.42 1.00
CA THR A 14 2.15 30.02 0.73
C THR A 14 3.34 29.58 1.57
N TRP A 15 3.21 28.39 2.15
CA TRP A 15 4.26 27.75 2.93
C TRP A 15 5.60 27.76 2.14
N PRO A 16 6.77 27.99 2.77
CA PRO A 16 8.05 27.87 2.07
C PRO A 16 8.20 26.48 1.43
N ASP A 17 8.53 26.42 0.14
CA ASP A 17 8.62 25.16 -0.62
C ASP A 17 9.74 24.23 -0.11
N ASP A 18 10.73 24.77 0.62
CA ASP A 18 11.81 24.03 1.28
C ASP A 18 11.40 23.59 2.69
N LEU A 19 10.89 22.36 2.75
CA LEU A 19 10.44 21.72 3.97
C LEU A 19 11.49 20.76 4.58
N ASP A 20 12.47 20.36 3.78
CA ASP A 20 13.52 19.42 4.20
C ASP A 20 14.57 20.08 5.11
N ALA A 21 14.68 21.42 5.11
CA ALA A 21 15.52 22.15 6.06
C ALA A 21 15.00 22.14 7.52
N LEU A 22 13.84 21.54 7.79
CA LEU A 22 13.13 21.62 9.08
C LEU A 22 13.06 20.25 9.78
N GLY A 23 14.13 19.87 10.50
CA GLY A 23 14.18 18.66 11.35
C GLY A 23 13.33 18.74 12.64
N ASN A 24 13.70 17.99 13.69
CA ASN A 24 13.01 17.78 15.02
C ASN A 24 12.39 19.00 15.74
N TYR A 25 12.56 20.21 15.24
CA TYR A 25 11.82 21.43 15.59
C TYR A 25 10.40 21.51 15.00
N GLU A 26 9.97 20.55 14.16
CA GLU A 26 8.68 20.57 13.46
C GLU A 26 7.47 20.75 14.40
N VAL A 27 7.38 19.95 15.47
CA VAL A 27 6.22 20.00 16.38
C VAL A 27 6.16 21.35 17.13
N ALA A 28 7.30 21.87 17.57
CA ALA A 28 7.39 23.12 18.33
C ALA A 28 7.13 24.36 17.45
N ARG A 29 7.67 24.41 16.22
CA ARG A 29 7.36 25.50 15.27
C ARG A 29 5.93 25.41 14.74
N MET A 30 5.39 24.22 14.54
CA MET A 30 3.99 24.05 14.15
C MET A 30 3.04 24.53 15.25
N ALA A 31 3.33 24.24 16.51
CA ALA A 31 2.60 24.82 17.65
C ALA A 31 2.69 26.35 17.68
N ALA A 32 3.88 26.92 17.41
CA ALA A 32 4.08 28.37 17.30
C ALA A 32 3.35 29.00 16.09
N CYS A 33 3.24 28.31 14.96
CA CYS A 33 2.54 28.78 13.76
C CYS A 33 1.01 28.63 13.87
N MET A 34 0.52 27.56 14.51
CA MET A 34 -0.90 27.38 14.82
C MET A 34 -1.39 28.45 15.80
N THR A 35 -0.59 28.78 16.81
CA THR A 35 -0.91 29.87 17.77
C THR A 35 -0.88 31.26 17.14
N ALA A 36 -0.17 31.45 16.02
CA ALA A 36 -0.16 32.70 15.26
C ALA A 36 -1.37 32.89 14.30
N ALA A 37 -2.29 31.91 14.20
CA ALA A 37 -3.52 31.90 13.39
C ALA A 37 -3.38 32.14 11.87
N ARG A 38 -2.21 32.57 11.38
CA ARG A 38 -1.96 32.98 9.99
C ARG A 38 -1.74 31.81 9.02
N TYR A 39 -1.26 30.67 9.52
CA TYR A 39 -0.95 29.46 8.72
C TYR A 39 -1.74 28.21 9.15
N SER A 40 -2.67 28.39 10.10
CA SER A 40 -3.33 27.29 10.82
C SER A 40 -4.26 26.38 10.00
N PRO A 41 -4.98 26.84 8.96
CA PRO A 41 -5.92 25.95 8.28
C PRO A 41 -5.23 24.86 7.45
N SER A 42 -4.03 25.13 6.92
CA SER A 42 -3.35 24.27 5.93
C SER A 42 -2.24 23.41 6.51
N ALA A 43 -1.68 23.74 7.68
CA ALA A 43 -0.59 22.99 8.31
C ALA A 43 -0.92 21.49 8.49
N PRO A 44 -2.11 21.10 9.00
CA PRO A 44 -2.45 19.69 9.13
C PRO A 44 -2.53 18.99 7.76
N ALA A 45 -3.05 19.65 6.73
CA ALA A 45 -3.12 19.08 5.38
C ALA A 45 -1.74 18.87 4.75
N VAL A 46 -0.78 19.78 4.97
CA VAL A 46 0.62 19.60 4.54
C VAL A 46 1.24 18.38 5.23
N MET A 47 1.02 18.22 6.54
CA MET A 47 1.49 17.06 7.28
C MET A 47 0.87 15.75 6.78
N MET A 48 -0.41 15.79 6.40
CA MET A 48 -1.08 14.63 5.80
C MET A 48 -0.39 14.20 4.50
N VAL A 49 -0.12 15.16 3.60
CA VAL A 49 0.59 14.89 2.33
C VAL A 49 1.94 14.24 2.59
N ARG A 50 2.77 14.85 3.45
CA ARG A 50 4.09 14.28 3.77
C ARG A 50 4.01 12.90 4.39
N ARG A 51 3.01 12.66 5.25
CA ARG A 51 2.84 11.36 5.90
C ARG A 51 2.50 10.26 4.89
N ILE A 52 1.65 10.54 3.89
CA ILE A 52 1.38 9.57 2.81
C ILE A 52 2.64 9.35 1.96
N ALA A 53 3.40 10.40 1.64
CA ALA A 53 4.67 10.26 0.91
C ALA A 53 5.67 9.35 1.66
N ALA A 54 5.78 9.49 2.98
CA ALA A 54 6.60 8.62 3.81
C ALA A 54 6.10 7.16 3.82
N PHE A 55 4.78 6.92 3.87
CA PHE A 55 4.24 5.57 3.75
C PHE A 55 4.54 4.96 2.38
N ARG A 56 4.44 5.74 1.30
CA ARG A 56 4.82 5.32 -0.06
C ARG A 56 6.28 4.87 -0.08
N GLU A 57 7.19 5.71 0.41
CA GLU A 57 8.63 5.40 0.44
C GLU A 57 8.93 4.16 1.25
N HIS A 58 8.35 4.02 2.44
CA HIS A 58 8.51 2.80 3.26
C HIS A 58 7.94 1.56 2.57
N ALA A 59 6.77 1.66 1.92
CA ALA A 59 6.18 0.54 1.19
C ALA A 59 7.06 0.12 0.00
N CYS A 60 7.64 1.08 -0.72
CA CYS A 60 8.51 0.80 -1.87
C CYS A 60 9.90 0.30 -1.46
N ALA A 61 10.35 0.60 -0.24
CA ALA A 61 11.60 0.09 0.32
C ALA A 61 11.47 -1.32 0.94
N CYS A 62 10.26 -1.84 1.09
CA CYS A 62 10.06 -3.19 1.60
C CYS A 62 10.61 -4.24 0.63
N GLU A 63 11.31 -5.23 1.17
CA GLU A 63 11.88 -6.37 0.41
C GLU A 63 10.95 -7.60 0.43
N ASP A 64 9.90 -7.59 1.25
CA ASP A 64 8.96 -8.69 1.40
C ASP A 64 7.50 -8.21 1.59
N ALA A 65 6.56 -9.15 1.40
CA ALA A 65 5.13 -8.89 1.54
C ALA A 65 4.71 -8.58 2.99
N ALA A 66 5.43 -9.08 4.00
CA ALA A 66 5.09 -8.86 5.41
C ALA A 66 5.35 -7.41 5.83
N CYS A 67 6.48 -6.84 5.39
CA CYS A 67 6.82 -5.44 5.52
C CYS A 67 5.76 -4.57 4.82
N ALA A 68 5.47 -4.87 3.55
CA ALA A 68 4.47 -4.11 2.78
C ALA A 68 3.09 -4.15 3.43
N SER A 69 2.67 -5.30 3.97
CA SER A 69 1.40 -5.46 4.66
C SER A 69 1.32 -4.63 5.96
N ARG A 70 2.40 -4.60 6.76
CA ARG A 70 2.47 -3.74 7.95
C ARG A 70 2.33 -2.26 7.57
N VAL A 71 3.02 -1.81 6.53
CA VAL A 71 2.90 -0.42 6.04
C VAL A 71 1.47 -0.12 5.59
N TRP A 72 0.84 -1.04 4.85
CA TRP A 72 -0.54 -0.89 4.38
C TRP A 72 -1.54 -0.80 5.54
N THR A 73 -1.40 -1.62 6.58
CA THR A 73 -2.27 -1.55 7.77
C THR A 73 -2.16 -0.19 8.47
N VAL A 74 -0.94 0.28 8.73
CA VAL A 74 -0.74 1.60 9.38
C VAL A 74 -1.27 2.74 8.49
N PHE A 75 -1.09 2.63 7.17
CA PHE A 75 -1.66 3.57 6.21
C PHE A 75 -3.21 3.58 6.25
N ARG A 76 -3.86 2.41 6.29
CA ARG A 76 -5.33 2.32 6.39
C ARG A 76 -5.86 2.95 7.67
N ASP A 77 -5.23 2.69 8.80
CA ASP A 77 -5.60 3.30 10.08
C ASP A 77 -5.44 4.83 10.03
N PHE A 78 -4.38 5.29 9.37
CA PHE A 78 -4.18 6.71 9.11
C PHE A 78 -5.29 7.30 8.24
N VAL A 79 -5.63 6.68 7.09
CA VAL A 79 -6.73 7.12 6.22
C VAL A 79 -8.06 7.18 6.97
N HIS A 80 -8.39 6.17 7.77
CA HIS A 80 -9.60 6.18 8.60
C HIS A 80 -9.62 7.32 9.64
N THR A 81 -8.45 7.73 10.11
CA THR A 81 -8.31 8.91 10.99
C THR A 81 -8.51 10.19 10.18
N LEU A 82 -8.00 10.25 8.95
CA LEU A 82 -8.20 11.40 8.05
C LEU A 82 -9.67 11.59 7.65
N GLU A 83 -10.39 10.52 7.36
CA GLU A 83 -11.82 10.57 7.00
C GLU A 83 -12.69 11.18 8.11
N ARG A 84 -12.24 11.08 9.37
CA ARG A 84 -12.92 11.68 10.52
C ARG A 84 -12.46 13.11 10.83
N SER A 85 -11.43 13.59 10.13
CA SER A 85 -10.87 14.93 10.33
C SER A 85 -11.64 15.95 9.50
N SER A 86 -11.96 17.10 10.10
CA SER A 86 -12.53 18.26 9.38
C SER A 86 -11.44 19.15 8.75
N THR A 87 -10.23 18.63 8.57
CA THR A 87 -9.11 19.41 8.02
C THR A 87 -9.42 19.78 6.56
N PRO A 88 -9.44 21.07 6.21
CA PRO A 88 -9.63 21.47 4.82
C PRO A 88 -8.40 21.09 4.00
N VAL A 89 -8.63 20.45 2.86
CA VAL A 89 -7.59 20.03 1.90
C VAL A 89 -7.82 20.74 0.58
N SER A 90 -6.80 21.43 0.07
CA SER A 90 -6.87 22.11 -1.24
C SER A 90 -6.92 21.09 -2.38
N GLU A 91 -7.33 21.51 -3.58
CA GLU A 91 -7.36 20.59 -4.74
C GLU A 91 -5.98 20.05 -5.09
N ALA A 92 -4.95 20.89 -5.03
CA ALA A 92 -3.57 20.47 -5.25
C ALA A 92 -3.15 19.38 -4.24
N GLN A 93 -3.47 19.57 -2.96
CA GLN A 93 -3.18 18.57 -1.92
C GLN A 93 -3.99 17.28 -2.14
N ARG A 94 -5.27 17.36 -2.50
CA ARG A 94 -6.09 16.18 -2.84
C ARG A 94 -5.48 15.37 -3.98
N GLN A 95 -4.98 16.05 -5.01
CA GLN A 95 -4.29 15.40 -6.12
C GLN A 95 -3.01 14.71 -5.66
N THR A 96 -2.17 15.35 -4.84
CA THR A 96 -0.97 14.72 -4.28
C THR A 96 -1.30 13.51 -3.41
N LEU A 97 -2.28 13.63 -2.50
CA LEU A 97 -2.73 12.51 -1.66
C LEU A 97 -3.17 11.31 -2.51
N ARG A 98 -3.92 11.56 -3.61
CA ARG A 98 -4.34 10.50 -4.53
C ARG A 98 -3.15 9.85 -5.23
N THR A 99 -2.26 10.64 -5.81
CA THR A 99 -1.07 10.15 -6.52
C THR A 99 -0.17 9.32 -5.60
N ASP A 100 0.09 9.78 -4.38
CA ASP A 100 0.93 9.05 -3.43
C ASP A 100 0.23 7.79 -2.89
N SER A 101 -1.08 7.84 -2.66
CA SER A 101 -1.85 6.65 -2.25
C SER A 101 -1.86 5.57 -3.33
N GLU A 102 -2.00 5.96 -4.60
CA GLU A 102 -1.90 5.05 -5.75
C GLU A 102 -0.50 4.45 -5.87
N ALA A 103 0.55 5.27 -5.71
CA ALA A 103 1.94 4.81 -5.75
C ALA A 103 2.27 3.85 -4.62
N LEU A 104 1.83 4.16 -3.40
CA LEU A 104 1.92 3.28 -2.23
C LEU A 104 1.23 1.95 -2.53
N GLY A 105 -0.01 1.99 -3.04
CA GLY A 105 -0.75 0.79 -3.41
C GLY A 105 -0.04 -0.08 -4.46
N ARG A 106 0.63 0.54 -5.45
CA ARG A 106 1.46 -0.20 -6.42
C ARG A 106 2.64 -0.89 -5.76
N CYS A 107 3.36 -0.22 -4.87
CA CYS A 107 4.50 -0.82 -4.16
C CYS A 107 4.07 -1.98 -3.26
N VAL A 108 2.95 -1.83 -2.54
CA VAL A 108 2.40 -2.94 -1.71
C VAL A 108 2.00 -4.13 -2.58
N ARG A 109 1.27 -3.89 -3.69
CA ARG A 109 0.86 -4.96 -4.61
C ARG A 109 2.05 -5.64 -5.27
N ALA A 110 3.11 -4.91 -5.62
CA ALA A 110 4.31 -5.51 -6.21
C ALA A 110 4.94 -6.55 -5.27
N GLN A 111 5.08 -6.23 -3.98
CA GLN A 111 5.63 -7.16 -3.00
C GLN A 111 4.70 -8.35 -2.73
N GLN A 112 3.39 -8.10 -2.66
CA GLN A 112 2.40 -9.17 -2.53
C GLN A 112 2.46 -10.13 -3.73
N ASN A 113 2.44 -9.59 -4.95
CA ASN A 113 2.51 -10.40 -6.18
C ASN A 113 3.81 -11.19 -6.26
N ALA A 114 4.95 -10.63 -5.84
CA ALA A 114 6.21 -11.37 -5.78
C ALA A 114 6.09 -12.61 -4.87
N GLN A 115 5.50 -12.45 -3.68
CA GLN A 115 5.25 -13.57 -2.76
C GLN A 115 4.27 -14.58 -3.36
N LEU A 116 3.18 -14.13 -3.99
CA LEU A 116 2.22 -15.01 -4.68
C LEU A 116 2.89 -15.92 -5.71
N MET A 117 3.81 -15.37 -6.49
CA MET A 117 4.55 -16.13 -7.48
C MET A 117 5.53 -17.12 -6.86
N LEU A 118 6.09 -16.83 -5.69
CA LEU A 118 6.92 -17.78 -4.95
C LEU A 118 6.08 -18.92 -4.39
N ASP A 119 4.94 -18.62 -3.78
CA ASP A 119 4.02 -19.61 -3.21
C ASP A 119 3.49 -20.56 -4.30
N LEU A 120 3.07 -20.02 -5.44
CA LEU A 120 2.58 -20.82 -6.57
C LEU A 120 3.67 -21.72 -7.14
N ARG A 121 4.92 -21.25 -7.25
CA ARG A 121 6.06 -22.10 -7.64
C ARG A 121 6.31 -23.21 -6.63
N GLY A 122 6.18 -22.91 -5.33
CA GLY A 122 6.28 -23.90 -4.25
C GLY A 122 5.21 -24.99 -4.35
N LEU A 123 3.95 -24.59 -4.55
CA LEU A 123 2.83 -25.52 -4.74
C LEU A 123 3.02 -26.40 -5.99
N ARG A 124 3.45 -25.81 -7.11
CA ARG A 124 3.79 -26.57 -8.31
C ARG A 124 4.89 -27.60 -8.02
N ALA A 125 5.99 -27.18 -7.38
CA ALA A 125 7.09 -28.08 -7.05
C ALA A 125 6.64 -29.24 -6.14
N ALA A 126 5.80 -28.96 -5.14
CA ALA A 126 5.21 -29.98 -4.28
C ALA A 126 4.30 -30.95 -5.06
N ALA A 127 3.41 -30.43 -5.93
CA ALA A 127 2.54 -31.24 -6.77
C ALA A 127 3.34 -32.19 -7.66
N CYS A 128 4.39 -31.69 -8.33
CA CYS A 128 5.21 -32.50 -9.24
C CYS A 128 6.14 -33.49 -8.52
N ALA A 129 6.36 -33.33 -7.20
CA ALA A 129 7.12 -34.26 -6.38
C ALA A 129 6.25 -35.40 -5.82
N CYS A 130 4.92 -35.28 -5.88
CA CYS A 130 4.03 -36.33 -5.40
C CYS A 130 4.14 -37.60 -6.25
N ALA A 131 4.25 -38.73 -5.57
CA ALA A 131 4.33 -40.06 -6.18
C ALA A 131 3.04 -40.88 -6.01
N ASP A 132 2.07 -40.37 -5.25
CA ASP A 132 0.82 -41.06 -4.94
C ASP A 132 -0.38 -40.09 -4.83
N PRO A 133 -1.61 -40.61 -4.88
CA PRO A 133 -2.82 -39.79 -4.80
C PRO A 133 -3.03 -39.09 -3.45
N ALA A 134 -2.50 -39.62 -2.35
CA ALA A 134 -2.67 -39.01 -1.03
C ALA A 134 -1.86 -37.72 -0.93
N CYS A 135 -0.61 -37.73 -1.37
CA CYS A 135 0.20 -36.52 -1.51
C CYS A 135 -0.48 -35.48 -2.41
N ALA A 136 -1.05 -35.91 -3.54
CA ALA A 136 -1.75 -35.02 -4.47
C ALA A 136 -3.01 -34.38 -3.85
N ALA A 137 -3.68 -35.06 -2.92
CA ALA A 137 -4.81 -34.51 -2.17
C ALA A 137 -4.34 -33.41 -1.19
N ASP A 138 -3.27 -33.66 -0.44
CA ASP A 138 -2.73 -32.67 0.51
C ASP A 138 -2.25 -31.38 -0.19
N VAL A 139 -1.64 -31.52 -1.38
CA VAL A 139 -1.23 -30.37 -2.18
C VAL A 139 -2.44 -29.63 -2.77
N GLN A 140 -3.50 -30.34 -3.16
CA GLN A 140 -4.76 -29.71 -3.58
C GLN A 140 -5.38 -28.89 -2.45
N ASP A 141 -5.47 -29.43 -1.24
CA ASP A 141 -5.99 -28.71 -0.08
C ASP A 141 -5.14 -27.47 0.25
N SER A 142 -3.84 -27.53 -0.02
CA SER A 142 -2.93 -26.40 0.12
C SER A 142 -3.15 -25.35 -0.98
N LEU A 143 -3.40 -25.78 -2.22
CA LEU A 143 -3.78 -24.91 -3.32
C LEU A 143 -5.10 -24.20 -3.04
N ASP A 144 -6.13 -24.92 -2.59
CA ASP A 144 -7.46 -24.35 -2.34
C ASP A 144 -7.41 -23.28 -1.24
N ARG A 145 -6.67 -23.54 -0.15
CA ARG A 145 -6.41 -22.54 0.90
C ARG A 145 -5.62 -21.34 0.39
N TRP A 146 -4.65 -21.57 -0.49
CA TRP A 146 -3.91 -20.50 -1.13
C TRP A 146 -4.82 -19.65 -2.02
N VAL A 147 -5.66 -20.26 -2.88
CA VAL A 147 -6.63 -19.55 -3.73
C VAL A 147 -7.54 -18.64 -2.90
N GLU A 148 -8.07 -19.13 -1.77
CA GLU A 148 -8.90 -18.30 -0.88
C GLU A 148 -8.12 -17.12 -0.27
N THR A 149 -6.84 -17.31 0.03
CA THR A 149 -5.97 -16.24 0.58
C THR A 149 -5.73 -15.13 -0.45
N VAL A 150 -5.75 -15.45 -1.74
CA VAL A 150 -5.25 -14.57 -2.80
C VAL A 150 -6.34 -14.05 -3.73
N ARG A 151 -7.59 -14.51 -3.56
CA ARG A 151 -8.75 -14.15 -4.39
C ARG A 151 -8.99 -12.64 -4.52
N ASP A 152 -8.63 -11.88 -3.49
CA ASP A 152 -8.84 -10.42 -3.42
C ASP A 152 -7.60 -9.63 -3.91
N ILE A 153 -6.49 -10.31 -4.20
CA ILE A 153 -5.26 -9.68 -4.70
C ILE A 153 -5.36 -9.58 -6.23
N LYS A 154 -5.45 -8.35 -6.72
CA LYS A 154 -5.45 -8.07 -8.16
C LYS A 154 -4.02 -7.88 -8.65
N THR A 155 -3.62 -8.66 -9.65
CA THR A 155 -2.46 -8.33 -10.47
C THR A 155 -2.92 -7.53 -11.70
N ASP A 156 -2.33 -6.35 -11.88
CA ASP A 156 -2.57 -5.50 -13.04
C ASP A 156 -1.50 -5.73 -14.13
N ASP A 157 -0.48 -6.55 -13.84
CA ASP A 157 0.63 -6.84 -14.74
C ASP A 157 0.28 -8.04 -15.65
N PRO A 158 0.10 -7.84 -16.97
CA PRO A 158 -0.21 -8.91 -17.91
C PRO A 158 0.85 -10.01 -17.92
N GLY A 159 2.14 -9.66 -17.81
CA GLY A 159 3.23 -10.64 -17.81
C GLY A 159 3.18 -11.56 -16.59
N GLN A 160 2.81 -11.03 -15.43
CA GLN A 160 2.60 -11.87 -14.23
C GLN A 160 1.39 -12.80 -14.38
N LYS A 161 0.32 -12.37 -15.06
CA LYS A 161 -0.84 -13.23 -15.32
C LYS A 161 -0.49 -14.42 -16.19
N ASP A 162 0.29 -14.20 -17.25
CA ASP A 162 0.70 -15.27 -18.16
C ASP A 162 1.56 -16.30 -17.43
N VAL A 163 2.56 -15.85 -16.66
CA VAL A 163 3.42 -16.74 -15.85
C VAL A 163 2.62 -17.47 -14.77
N ALA A 164 1.68 -16.79 -14.10
CA ALA A 164 0.82 -17.44 -13.10
C ALA A 164 -0.08 -18.52 -13.74
N THR A 165 -0.62 -18.24 -14.94
CA THR A 165 -1.45 -19.19 -15.69
C THR A 165 -0.64 -20.43 -16.11
N GLU A 166 0.58 -20.23 -16.60
CA GLU A 166 1.49 -21.32 -16.95
C GLU A 166 1.80 -22.20 -15.73
N LEU A 167 2.22 -21.59 -14.61
CA LEU A 167 2.49 -22.32 -13.37
C LEU A 167 1.27 -23.08 -12.84
N ALA A 168 0.08 -22.48 -12.92
CA ALA A 168 -1.16 -23.13 -12.51
C ALA A 168 -1.48 -24.35 -13.39
N ASN A 169 -1.31 -24.24 -14.71
CA ASN A 169 -1.52 -25.35 -15.63
C ASN A 169 -0.51 -26.49 -15.38
N GLU A 170 0.76 -26.16 -15.16
CA GLU A 170 1.80 -27.15 -14.81
C GLU A 170 1.47 -27.87 -13.48
N LEU A 171 1.05 -27.11 -12.48
CA LEU A 171 0.64 -27.64 -11.19
C LEU A 171 -0.53 -28.63 -11.37
N LEU A 172 -1.58 -28.24 -12.08
CA LEU A 172 -2.76 -29.09 -12.31
C LEU A 172 -2.39 -30.36 -13.07
N ALA A 173 -1.52 -30.27 -14.08
CA ALA A 173 -1.02 -31.44 -14.80
C ALA A 173 -0.24 -32.40 -13.88
N CYS A 174 0.60 -31.88 -12.99
CA CYS A 174 1.31 -32.70 -12.01
C CYS A 174 0.35 -33.39 -11.02
N LEU A 175 -0.70 -32.69 -10.56
CA LEU A 175 -1.72 -33.29 -9.69
C LEU A 175 -2.51 -34.40 -10.40
N ALA A 176 -2.90 -34.19 -11.66
CA ALA A 176 -3.61 -35.21 -12.45
C ALA A 176 -2.75 -36.48 -12.62
N ARG A 177 -1.48 -36.32 -12.97
CA ARG A 177 -0.53 -37.44 -13.08
C ARG A 177 -0.39 -38.21 -11.78
N ALA A 178 -0.23 -37.52 -10.65
CA ALA A 178 -0.06 -38.15 -9.34
C ALA A 178 -1.33 -38.91 -8.89
N ARG A 179 -2.51 -38.53 -9.39
CA ARG A 179 -3.78 -39.23 -9.15
C ARG A 179 -4.00 -40.42 -10.09
N GLY A 180 -3.26 -40.50 -11.19
CA GLY A 180 -3.46 -41.51 -12.23
C GLY A 180 -4.59 -41.15 -13.21
N ASP A 181 -4.88 -39.86 -13.37
CA ASP A 181 -5.93 -39.33 -14.25
C ASP A 181 -5.43 -39.08 -15.71
N ASP A 182 -4.16 -39.40 -16.01
CA ASP A 182 -3.48 -39.24 -17.32
C ASP A 182 -3.84 -40.35 -18.34
#